data_AF-A0A9E3TWE7-F1
#
_entry.id   AF-A0A9E3TWE7-F1
#
_cell.length_a   1.000
_cell.length_b   1.000
_cell.length_c   1.000
_cell.angle_alpha   90.00
_cell.angle_beta   90.00
_cell.angle_gamma   90.00
#
_symmetry.space_group_name_H-M   'P 1'
#
loop_
_entity.id
_entity.type
_entity.pdbx_description
1 polymer ?
#
loop_
_entity_poly.entity_id
_entity_poly.type
_entity_poly.pdbx_seq_one_letter_code
_entity_poly.pdbx_strand_id
1 'polypeptide(L)'
;MVSSNDAARMRRSLLNLKCLGFSPETVISDRSPLYSKTIAEVWPEAKHQLCVFHVISDINALVLDAAREVRWELKPKRIKEGKGRPSQRTQARVKKLKEQKAQADKLFPACS
;
A
#
# COMPACT_ATOMS: atom_id res chain seq x y z
N MET A 1 18.64 1.49 -15.05
CA MET A 1 17.98 0.95 -13.84
C MET A 1 18.76 -0.27 -13.40
N VAL A 2 19.09 -0.37 -12.11
CA VAL A 2 19.79 -1.55 -11.58
C VAL A 2 18.79 -2.71 -11.57
N SER A 3 19.16 -3.83 -12.20
CA SER A 3 18.26 -4.97 -12.46
C SER A 3 18.08 -5.92 -11.28
N SER A 4 18.89 -5.78 -10.21
CA SER A 4 18.80 -6.61 -9.01
C SER A 4 19.42 -5.93 -7.79
N ASN A 5 18.77 -6.07 -6.63
CA ASN A 5 19.27 -5.64 -5.33
C ASN A 5 19.93 -6.86 -4.66
N ASP A 6 21.25 -6.99 -4.75
CA ASP A 6 22.03 -8.11 -4.19
C ASP A 6 22.90 -7.68 -2.99
N ALA A 7 23.16 -8.63 -2.08
CA ALA A 7 23.91 -8.37 -0.86
C ALA A 7 25.34 -7.88 -1.13
N ALA A 8 25.98 -8.36 -2.19
CA ALA A 8 27.36 -8.02 -2.53
C ALA A 8 27.50 -6.54 -2.91
N ARG A 9 26.56 -6.02 -3.72
CA ARG A 9 26.51 -4.60 -4.08
C ARG A 9 26.22 -3.73 -2.88
N MET A 10 25.27 -4.14 -2.02
CA MET A 10 24.95 -3.44 -0.78
C MET A 10 26.20 -3.25 0.09
N ARG A 11 26.90 -4.35 0.33
CA ARG A 11 28.12 -4.38 1.14
C ARG A 11 29.21 -3.50 0.56
N ARG A 12 29.43 -3.55 -0.76
CA ARG A 12 30.40 -2.69 -1.44
C ARG A 12 30.08 -1.20 -1.24
N SER A 13 28.81 -0.81 -1.38
CA SER A 13 28.40 0.58 -1.18
C SER A 13 28.67 1.07 0.25
N LEU A 14 28.33 0.27 1.26
CA LEU A 14 28.59 0.63 2.66
C LEU A 14 30.08 0.68 2.98
N LEU A 15 30.88 -0.24 2.42
CA LEU A 15 32.33 -0.22 2.57
C LEU A 15 32.95 1.03 1.92
N ASN A 16 32.46 1.47 0.76
CA ASN A 16 32.92 2.70 0.14
C ASN A 16 32.69 3.91 1.06
N LEU A 17 31.53 3.99 1.72
CA LEU A 17 31.24 5.05 2.69
C LEU A 17 32.19 4.99 3.89
N LYS A 18 32.46 3.78 4.40
CA LYS A 18 33.44 3.58 5.48
C LYS A 18 34.84 4.01 5.07
N CYS A 19 35.28 3.67 3.85
CA CYS A 19 36.57 4.09 3.31
C CYS A 19 36.68 5.61 3.13
N LEU A 20 35.55 6.30 2.89
CA LEU A 20 35.46 7.75 2.86
C LEU A 20 35.50 8.39 4.28
N GLY A 21 35.62 7.58 5.34
CA GLY A 21 35.72 8.05 6.71
C GLY A 21 34.37 8.18 7.43
N PHE A 22 33.28 7.63 6.88
CA PHE A 22 31.97 7.72 7.51
C PHE A 22 31.87 6.79 8.73
N SER A 23 31.52 7.36 9.88
CA SER A 23 31.37 6.66 11.17
C SER A 23 30.03 7.06 11.83
N PRO A 24 28.91 6.50 11.37
CA PRO A 24 27.59 6.87 11.88
C PRO A 24 27.34 6.30 13.27
N GLU A 25 26.69 7.07 14.14
CA GLU A 25 26.10 6.53 15.37
C GLU A 25 24.83 5.71 15.06
N THR A 26 24.09 6.09 14.03
CA THR A 26 22.83 5.45 13.65
C THR A 26 22.69 5.35 12.13
N VAL A 27 22.22 4.20 11.65
CA VAL A 27 21.87 3.96 10.25
C VAL A 27 20.37 3.71 10.16
N ILE A 28 19.69 4.49 9.31
CA ILE A 28 18.27 4.34 9.02
C ILE A 28 18.13 3.71 7.64
N SER A 29 17.54 2.51 7.55
CA SER A 29 17.32 1.83 6.26
C SER A 29 15.85 1.48 6.05
N ASP A 30 15.52 1.03 4.84
CA ASP A 30 14.25 0.35 4.57
C ASP A 30 14.15 -1.00 5.33
N ARG A 31 13.04 -1.72 5.12
CA ARG A 31 12.78 -3.04 5.73
C ARG A 31 13.43 -4.21 4.98
N SER A 32 14.37 -3.96 4.06
CA SER A 32 15.04 -5.05 3.36
C SER A 32 15.88 -5.86 4.35
N PRO A 33 15.72 -7.20 4.39
CA PRO A 33 16.49 -8.07 5.26
C PRO A 33 17.99 -8.08 4.93
N LEU A 34 18.37 -7.51 3.77
CA LEU A 34 19.77 -7.39 3.35
C LEU A 34 20.55 -6.37 4.19
N TYR A 35 19.89 -5.29 4.63
CA TYR A 35 20.59 -4.19 5.31
C TYR A 35 21.02 -4.54 6.72
N SER A 36 20.18 -5.21 7.51
CA SER A 36 20.45 -5.52 8.92
C SER A 36 21.78 -6.26 9.10
N LYS A 37 21.99 -7.34 8.34
CA LYS A 37 23.24 -8.09 8.37
C LYS A 37 24.43 -7.27 7.89
N THR A 38 24.28 -6.57 6.76
CA THR A 38 25.38 -5.84 6.14
C THR A 38 25.82 -4.63 6.97
N ILE A 39 24.88 -3.94 7.61
CA ILE A 39 25.16 -2.80 8.49
C ILE A 39 25.92 -3.29 9.73
N ALA A 40 25.48 -4.38 10.36
CA ALA A 40 26.17 -4.97 11.51
C ALA A 40 27.61 -5.41 11.18
N GLU A 41 27.86 -5.87 9.94
CA GLU A 41 29.21 -6.20 9.47
C GLU A 41 30.10 -4.95 9.28
N VAL A 42 29.55 -3.85 8.75
CA VAL A 42 30.33 -2.65 8.39
C VAL A 42 30.51 -1.70 9.58
N TRP A 43 29.45 -1.48 10.36
CA TRP A 43 29.42 -0.61 11.55
C TRP A 43 28.73 -1.34 12.71
N PRO A 44 29.42 -2.24 13.42
CA PRO A 44 28.83 -3.04 14.50
C PRO A 44 28.32 -2.20 15.68
N GLU A 45 28.92 -1.04 15.92
CA GLU A 45 28.53 -0.12 16.99
C GLU A 45 27.39 0.83 16.59
N ALA A 46 27.01 0.88 15.31
CA ALA A 46 25.95 1.77 14.86
C ALA A 46 24.58 1.17 15.20
N LYS A 47 23.69 2.00 15.77
CA LYS A 47 22.28 1.62 15.96
C LYS A 47 21.62 1.47 14.60
N HIS A 48 20.85 0.40 14.39
CA HIS A 48 20.07 0.21 13.17
C HIS A 48 18.60 0.51 13.44
N GLN A 49 18.03 1.48 12.70
CA GLN A 49 16.63 1.86 12.80
C GLN A 49 15.91 1.66 11.46
N LEU A 50 14.64 1.24 11.52
CA LEU A 50 13.78 1.18 10.34
C LEU A 50 13.25 2.56 9.97
N CYS A 51 13.25 2.86 8.68
CA CYS A 51 12.75 4.10 8.14
C CYS A 51 11.23 4.24 8.36
N VAL A 52 10.83 5.26 9.11
CA VAL A 52 9.43 5.56 9.46
C VAL A 52 8.55 5.73 8.21
N PHE A 53 9.11 6.28 7.12
CA PHE A 53 8.38 6.41 5.86
C PHE A 53 7.84 5.08 5.35
N HIS A 54 8.65 4.02 5.38
CA HIS A 54 8.22 2.69 4.93
C HIS A 54 7.12 2.16 5.85
N VAL A 55 7.26 2.33 7.16
CA VAL A 55 6.25 1.92 8.15
C VAL A 55 4.91 2.62 7.88
N ILE A 56 4.91 3.93 7.67
CA ILE A 56 3.69 4.70 7.35
C ILE A 56 3.10 4.24 6.02
N SER A 57 3.94 4.01 5.01
CA SER A 57 3.48 3.51 3.70
C SER A 57 2.77 2.16 3.81
N ASP A 58 3.29 1.25 4.65
CA ASP A 58 2.67 -0.06 4.86
C ASP A 58 1.33 0.05 5.58
N ILE A 59 1.26 0.89 6.61
CA ILE A 59 0.01 1.17 7.34
C ILE A 59 -1.03 1.74 6.37
N ASN A 60 -0.64 2.69 5.52
CA ASN A 60 -1.53 3.28 4.53
C ASN A 60 -2.04 2.22 3.54
N ALA A 61 -1.19 1.30 3.10
CA ALA A 61 -1.62 0.21 2.22
C ALA A 61 -2.70 -0.66 2.90
N LEU A 62 -2.50 -1.04 4.16
CA LEU A 62 -3.47 -1.82 4.93
C LEU A 62 -4.80 -1.06 5.14
N VAL A 63 -4.72 0.24 5.44
CA VAL A 63 -5.91 1.09 5.58
C VAL A 63 -6.68 1.18 4.27
N LEU A 64 -5.99 1.35 3.14
CA LEU A 64 -6.60 1.38 1.82
C LEU A 64 -7.21 0.02 1.44
N ASP A 65 -6.58 -1.09 1.81
CA ASP A 65 -7.14 -2.44 1.66
C ASP A 65 -8.43 -2.61 2.43
N ALA A 66 -8.44 -2.27 3.72
CA ALA A 66 -9.64 -2.32 4.54
C ALA A 66 -10.77 -1.43 3.97
N ALA A 67 -10.43 -0.21 3.52
CA ALA A 67 -11.40 0.67 2.88
C ALA A 67 -11.93 0.12 1.55
N ARG A 68 -11.11 -0.63 0.79
CA ARG A 68 -11.53 -1.32 -0.44
C ARG A 68 -12.52 -2.45 -0.14
N GLU A 69 -12.27 -3.25 0.88
CA GLU A 69 -13.16 -4.36 1.29
C GLU A 69 -14.53 -3.84 1.73
N VAL A 70 -14.57 -2.84 2.63
CA VAL A 70 -15.83 -2.20 3.05
C VAL A 70 -16.58 -1.63 1.84
N ARG A 71 -15.87 -1.00 0.91
CA ARG A 71 -16.48 -0.50 -0.33
C ARG A 71 -17.04 -1.64 -1.19
N TRP A 72 -16.38 -2.79 -1.24
CA TRP A 72 -16.86 -3.95 -2.01
C TRP A 72 -18.12 -4.57 -1.41
N GLU A 73 -18.20 -4.70 -0.09
CA GLU A 73 -19.40 -5.21 0.60
C GLU A 73 -20.60 -4.28 0.41
N LEU A 74 -20.37 -2.97 0.43
CA LEU A 74 -21.42 -1.97 0.28
C LEU A 74 -21.81 -1.70 -1.18
N LYS A 75 -21.00 -2.14 -2.15
CA LYS A 75 -21.33 -1.99 -3.58
C LYS A 75 -22.60 -2.79 -3.89
N PRO A 76 -23.68 -2.14 -4.34
CA PRO A 76 -24.89 -2.87 -4.72
C PRO A 76 -24.58 -3.82 -5.88
N LYS A 77 -25.16 -5.03 -5.84
CA LYS A 77 -25.10 -5.96 -6.97
C LYS A 77 -25.51 -5.22 -8.24
N ARG A 78 -24.68 -5.27 -9.28
CA ARG A 78 -24.96 -4.66 -10.58
C ARG A 78 -26.36 -5.09 -11.01
N ILE A 79 -27.28 -4.12 -11.08
CA ILE A 79 -28.57 -4.35 -11.72
C ILE A 79 -28.24 -4.60 -13.19
N LYS A 80 -28.58 -5.79 -13.71
CA LYS A 80 -28.61 -5.98 -15.16
C LYS A 80 -29.75 -5.10 -15.68
N GLU A 81 -29.41 -3.91 -16.17
CA GLU A 81 -30.36 -3.05 -16.85
C GLU A 81 -30.68 -3.71 -18.19
N GLY A 82 -31.87 -4.31 -18.30
CA GLY A 82 -32.40 -4.68 -19.59
C GLY A 82 -32.61 -3.43 -20.44
N LYS A 83 -32.57 -3.57 -21.77
CA LYS A 83 -32.97 -2.46 -22.66
C LYS A 83 -34.46 -2.15 -22.41
N GLY A 84 -34.78 -0.90 -22.07
CA GLY A 84 -36.15 -0.40 -21.96
C GLY A 84 -36.67 -0.21 -20.52
N ARG A 85 -37.93 0.23 -20.43
CA ARG A 85 -38.60 0.55 -19.16
C ARG A 85 -38.87 -0.74 -18.34
N PRO A 86 -38.59 -0.77 -17.02
CA PRO A 86 -38.93 -1.90 -16.17
C PRO A 86 -40.43 -2.22 -16.22
N SER A 87 -40.78 -3.51 -16.20
CA SER A 87 -42.19 -3.92 -16.07
C SER A 87 -42.77 -3.45 -14.74
N GLN A 88 -44.10 -3.26 -14.67
CA GLN A 88 -44.79 -2.81 -13.44
C GLN A 88 -44.44 -3.69 -12.22
N ARG A 89 -44.33 -5.01 -12.41
CA ARG A 89 -43.98 -5.97 -11.35
C ARG A 89 -42.58 -5.76 -10.77
N THR A 90 -41.64 -5.24 -11.55
CA THR A 90 -40.22 -5.09 -11.15
C THR A 90 -39.86 -3.64 -10.80
N GLN A 91 -40.76 -2.68 -11.06
CA GLN A 91 -40.49 -1.24 -10.95
C GLN A 91 -40.09 -0.81 -9.53
N ALA A 92 -40.77 -1.32 -8.49
CA ALA A 92 -40.45 -1.03 -7.10
C ALA A 92 -39.06 -1.57 -6.69
N ARG A 93 -38.72 -2.79 -7.13
CA ARG A 93 -37.41 -3.41 -6.88
C ARG A 93 -36.28 -2.62 -7.54
N VAL A 94 -36.46 -2.21 -8.80
CA VAL A 94 -35.47 -1.39 -9.52
C VAL A 94 -35.29 -0.03 -8.84
N LYS A 95 -36.38 0.61 -8.39
CA LYS A 95 -36.31 1.88 -7.63
C LYS A 95 -35.48 1.73 -6.37
N LYS A 96 -35.77 0.73 -5.53
CA LYS A 96 -35.03 0.46 -4.29
C LYS A 96 -33.53 0.20 -4.54
N LEU A 97 -33.20 -0.58 -5.57
CA LEU A 97 -31.80 -0.85 -5.92
C LEU A 97 -31.07 0.41 -6.45
N LYS A 98 -31.77 1.30 -7.18
CA LYS A 98 -31.22 2.60 -7.59
C LYS A 98 -30.97 3.53 -6.41
N GLU A 99 -31.87 3.57 -5.43
CA GLU A 99 -31.71 4.33 -4.19
C GLU A 99 -30.51 3.82 -3.37
N GLN A 100 -30.38 2.50 -3.21
CA GLN A 100 -29.24 1.87 -2.55
C GLN A 100 -27.92 2.19 -3.26
N LYS A 101 -27.91 2.18 -4.60
CA LYS A 101 -26.75 2.59 -5.39
C LYS A 101 -26.38 4.05 -5.15
N ALA A 102 -27.35 4.96 -5.19
CA ALA A 102 -27.10 6.39 -4.94
C ALA A 102 -26.57 6.64 -3.52
N GLN A 103 -27.04 5.90 -2.52
CA GLN A 103 -26.55 6.00 -1.15
C GLN A 103 -25.11 5.49 -1.01
N ALA A 104 -24.78 4.36 -1.66
CA ALA A 104 -23.41 3.83 -1.68
C ALA A 104 -22.44 4.77 -2.41
N ASP A 105 -22.85 5.36 -3.53
CA ASP A 105 -22.06 6.33 -4.31
C ASP A 105 -21.80 7.63 -3.51
N LYS A 106 -22.73 8.05 -2.64
CA LYS A 106 -22.53 9.18 -1.71
C LYS A 106 -21.54 8.86 -0.59
N LEU A 107 -21.59 7.66 -0.03
CA LEU A 107 -20.71 7.24 1.06
C LEU A 107 -19.26 7.02 0.58
N PHE A 108 -19.11 6.51 -0.65
CA PHE A 108 -17.81 6.22 -1.26
C PHE A 108 -17.76 6.79 -2.68
N PRO A 109 -17.57 8.10 -2.83
CA PRO A 109 -17.45 8.71 -4.15
C PRO A 109 -16.36 8.01 -4.95
N ALA A 110 -16.58 7.88 -6.26
CA ALA A 110 -15.51 7.50 -7.16
C ALA A 110 -14.44 8.58 -7.05
N CYS A 111 -13.26 8.24 -6.50
CA CYS A 111 -12.12 9.14 -6.59
C CYS A 111 -11.82 9.33 -8.09
N SER A 112 -11.91 10.57 -8.53
CA SER A 112 -11.43 11.05 -9.84
C SER A 112 -9.93 10.85 -9.98
#